data_AF-A0A191HWX4-F1
#
_entry.id   AF-A0A191HWX4-F1
#
_cell.length_a   1.000
_cell.length_b   1.000
_cell.length_c   1.000
_cell.angle_alpha   90.00
_cell.angle_beta   90.00
_cell.angle_gamma   90.00
#
_symmetry.space_group_name_H-M   'P 1'
#
loop_
_entity.id
_entity.type
_entity.pdbx_description
1 polymer ?
#
loop_
_entity_poly.entity_id
_entity_poly.type
_entity_poly.pdbx_seq_one_letter_code
_entity_poly.pdbx_strand_id
1 'polypeptide(L)'
;MFNKNKVIHNCFISSVVPKQSQVFSQIVEETLNLTPIFVDTTFKSNINIGLENPETLGNDRFANNIGAQSLYPNKHLLVIDFGTAITYDYINENGILSFGLITLGIESTLKSLSQNTAQLPQIEALQKKGFYTGKNTKESIAAGLYYSKIGEVNHIINSLK
;
A
#
# COMPACT_ATOMS: atom_id res chain seq x y z
N MET A 1 -12.29 -4.31 20.49
CA MET A 1 -12.15 -5.48 21.38
C MET A 1 -12.71 -6.70 20.65
N PHE A 2 -11.93 -7.78 20.51
CA PHE A 2 -12.40 -9.02 19.89
C PHE A 2 -13.59 -9.59 20.66
N ASN A 3 -14.57 -10.13 19.93
CA ASN A 3 -15.74 -10.75 20.54
C ASN A 3 -15.27 -11.99 21.32
N LYS A 4 -15.40 -11.97 22.65
CA LYS A 4 -14.91 -13.03 23.56
C LYS A 4 -15.50 -14.43 23.28
N ASN A 5 -16.56 -14.51 22.47
CA ASN A 5 -17.23 -15.76 22.12
C ASN A 5 -16.72 -16.39 20.82
N LYS A 6 -15.71 -15.81 20.15
CA LYS A 6 -15.12 -16.40 18.94
C LYS A 6 -13.74 -16.99 19.26
N VAL A 7 -13.58 -18.28 18.99
CA VAL A 7 -12.28 -18.95 19.02
C VAL A 7 -11.48 -18.55 17.79
N ILE A 8 -10.27 -18.03 17.98
CA ILE A 8 -9.32 -17.72 16.90
C ILE A 8 -8.41 -18.92 16.75
N HIS A 9 -8.31 -19.47 15.54
CA HIS A 9 -7.50 -20.67 15.26
C HIS A 9 -6.14 -20.35 14.64
N ASN A 10 -6.04 -19.26 13.88
CA ASN A 10 -4.82 -18.88 13.16
C ASN A 10 -4.67 -17.36 13.20
N CYS A 11 -3.42 -16.89 13.20
CA CYS A 11 -3.07 -15.49 13.06
C CYS A 11 -2.02 -15.35 11.96
N PHE A 12 -2.27 -14.46 10.99
CA PHE A 12 -1.33 -14.13 9.94
C PHE A 12 -0.88 -12.68 10.10
N ILE A 13 0.41 -12.42 9.97
CA ILE A 13 0.99 -11.07 10.13
C ILE A 13 1.72 -10.68 8.84
N SER A 14 1.32 -9.57 8.24
CA SER A 14 2.10 -8.86 7.24
C SER A 14 2.56 -7.52 7.84
N SER A 15 3.86 -7.22 7.73
CA SER A 15 4.44 -6.01 8.29
C SER A 15 5.73 -5.64 7.58
N VAL A 16 5.88 -4.35 7.29
CA VAL A 16 7.10 -3.73 6.76
C VAL A 16 7.94 -3.05 7.85
N VAL A 17 7.58 -3.23 9.13
CA VAL A 17 8.30 -2.62 10.26
C VAL A 17 8.76 -3.69 11.25
N PRO A 18 10.03 -4.16 11.16
CA PRO A 18 10.52 -5.34 11.89
C PRO A 18 10.36 -5.26 13.40
N LYS A 19 10.57 -4.07 13.99
CA LYS A 19 10.45 -3.87 15.44
C LYS A 19 9.03 -4.13 15.94
N GLN A 20 8.02 -3.69 15.19
CA GLN A 20 6.62 -3.91 15.51
C GLN A 20 6.24 -5.38 15.30
N SER A 21 6.77 -6.04 14.27
CA SER A 21 6.53 -7.47 14.01
C SER A 21 6.87 -8.34 15.22
N GLN A 22 8.00 -8.10 15.87
CA GLN A 22 8.41 -8.85 17.08
C GLN A 22 7.44 -8.64 18.24
N VAL A 23 7.06 -7.38 18.50
CA VAL A 23 6.11 -7.04 19.57
C VAL A 23 4.75 -7.69 19.32
N PHE A 24 4.24 -7.65 18.10
CA PHE A 24 2.97 -8.28 17.77
C PHE A 24 3.04 -9.81 17.84
N SER A 25 4.18 -10.43 17.52
CA SER A 25 4.35 -11.88 17.68
C SER A 25 4.14 -12.31 19.13
N GLN A 26 4.83 -11.62 20.05
CA GLN A 26 4.72 -11.87 21.49
C GLN A 26 3.28 -11.68 22.00
N ILE A 27 2.61 -10.61 21.58
CA ILE A 27 1.22 -10.36 21.97
C ILE A 27 0.31 -11.50 21.49
N VAL A 28 0.47 -11.98 20.26
CA VAL A 28 -0.35 -13.08 19.72
C VAL A 28 -0.11 -14.37 20.49
N GLU A 29 1.16 -14.69 20.76
CA GLU A 29 1.54 -15.86 21.55
C GLU A 29 0.95 -15.81 22.96
N GLU A 30 1.10 -14.68 23.66
CA GLU A 30 0.63 -14.51 25.04
C GLU A 30 -0.89 -14.43 25.17
N THR A 31 -1.57 -13.79 24.22
CA THR A 31 -3.01 -13.52 24.33
C THR A 31 -3.90 -14.55 23.65
N LEU A 32 -3.41 -15.18 22.59
CA LEU A 32 -4.16 -16.16 21.80
C LEU A 32 -3.62 -17.59 21.93
N ASN A 33 -2.44 -17.78 22.52
CA ASN A 33 -1.75 -19.07 22.58
C ASN A 33 -1.57 -19.68 21.18
N LEU A 34 -1.24 -18.83 20.21
CA LEU A 34 -1.00 -19.17 18.81
C LEU A 34 0.38 -18.68 18.39
N THR A 35 1.06 -19.44 17.54
CA THR A 35 2.22 -18.93 16.82
C THR A 35 1.73 -18.21 15.56
N PRO A 36 1.97 -16.90 15.40
CA PRO A 36 1.57 -16.19 14.19
C PRO A 36 2.40 -16.64 12.98
N ILE A 37 1.77 -16.64 11.82
CA ILE A 37 2.39 -16.97 10.54
C ILE A 37 2.70 -15.66 9.82
N PHE A 38 3.96 -15.41 9.52
CA PHE A 38 4.35 -14.23 8.76
C PHE A 38 4.08 -14.42 7.26
N VAL A 39 3.48 -13.40 6.66
CA VAL A 39 3.23 -13.31 5.21
C VAL A 39 4.36 -12.50 4.60
N ASP A 40 5.51 -13.16 4.45
CA ASP A 40 6.70 -12.64 3.76
C ASP A 40 6.96 -13.41 2.47
N THR A 41 8.04 -13.11 1.75
CA THR A 41 8.34 -13.73 0.46
C THR A 41 8.64 -15.23 0.51
N THR A 42 8.82 -15.81 1.70
CA THR A 42 8.95 -17.26 1.90
C THR A 42 7.60 -17.95 2.11
N PHE A 43 6.54 -17.17 2.37
CA PHE A 43 5.19 -17.71 2.56
C PHE A 43 4.68 -18.37 1.28
N LYS A 44 4.23 -19.62 1.41
CA LYS A 44 3.75 -20.43 0.30
C LYS A 44 2.50 -19.80 -0.31
N SER A 45 2.62 -19.30 -1.53
CA SER A 45 1.53 -18.70 -2.29
C SER A 45 1.55 -19.16 -3.76
N ASN A 46 0.54 -18.77 -4.51
CA ASN A 46 0.46 -19.03 -5.96
C ASN A 46 1.15 -17.91 -6.78
N ILE A 47 1.90 -17.02 -6.14
CA ILE A 47 2.66 -15.96 -6.81
C ILE A 47 4.11 -16.39 -6.95
N ASN A 48 4.65 -16.19 -8.14
CA ASN A 48 6.08 -16.28 -8.39
C ASN A 48 6.68 -14.88 -8.38
N ILE A 49 7.68 -14.64 -7.53
CA ILE A 49 8.29 -13.33 -7.38
C ILE A 49 9.39 -13.18 -8.46
N GLY A 50 9.10 -12.40 -9.50
CA GLY A 50 10.03 -12.14 -10.62
C GLY A 50 11.04 -11.03 -10.34
N LEU A 51 11.50 -10.88 -9.10
CA LEU A 51 12.48 -9.87 -8.70
C LEU A 51 13.89 -10.46 -8.60
N GLU A 52 14.90 -9.65 -8.89
CA GLU A 52 16.30 -10.03 -8.66
C GLU A 52 16.58 -10.31 -7.18
N ASN A 53 16.01 -9.49 -6.28
CA ASN A 53 16.16 -9.57 -4.83
C ASN A 53 14.77 -9.66 -4.16
N PRO A 54 14.12 -10.84 -4.14
CA PRO A 54 12.76 -11.01 -3.63
C PRO A 54 12.57 -10.51 -2.19
N GLU A 55 13.57 -10.62 -1.33
CA GLU A 55 13.56 -10.19 0.07
C GLU A 55 13.37 -8.68 0.26
N THR A 56 13.57 -7.88 -0.80
CA THR A 56 13.32 -6.44 -0.77
C THR A 56 11.85 -6.06 -0.99
N LEU A 57 11.01 -7.03 -1.37
CA LEU A 57 9.57 -6.83 -1.52
C LEU A 57 8.93 -6.59 -0.15
N GLY A 58 8.20 -5.48 -0.04
CA GLY A 58 7.39 -5.21 1.15
C GLY A 58 6.38 -6.31 1.40
N ASN A 59 6.32 -6.82 2.62
CA ASN A 59 5.39 -7.87 3.02
C ASN A 59 3.92 -7.46 2.83
N ASP A 60 3.61 -6.18 2.96
CA ASP A 60 2.29 -5.59 2.69
C ASP A 60 1.92 -5.74 1.21
N ARG A 61 2.84 -5.41 0.32
CA ARG A 61 2.68 -5.60 -1.13
C ARG A 61 2.55 -7.07 -1.47
N PHE A 62 3.36 -7.94 -0.88
CA PHE A 62 3.24 -9.38 -1.13
C PHE A 62 1.84 -9.89 -0.75
N ALA A 63 1.33 -9.50 0.42
CA ALA A 63 -0.03 -9.84 0.85
C ALA A 63 -1.11 -9.28 -0.09
N ASN A 64 -0.99 -8.01 -0.52
CA ASN A 64 -1.91 -7.39 -1.48
C ASN A 64 -1.97 -8.17 -2.80
N ASN A 65 -0.79 -8.54 -3.32
CA ASN A 65 -0.69 -9.28 -4.57
C ASN A 65 -1.27 -10.70 -4.44
N ILE A 66 -1.01 -11.41 -3.33
CA ILE A 66 -1.64 -12.72 -3.06
C ILE A 66 -3.17 -12.60 -3.09
N GLY A 67 -3.71 -11.56 -2.44
CA GLY A 67 -5.15 -11.30 -2.45
C GLY A 67 -5.69 -11.04 -3.86
N ALA A 68 -5.02 -10.17 -4.63
CA ALA A 68 -5.40 -9.86 -6.00
C ALA A 68 -5.39 -11.09 -6.91
N GLN A 69 -4.32 -11.88 -6.86
CA GLN A 69 -4.15 -13.10 -7.66
C GLN A 69 -5.18 -14.19 -7.27
N SER A 70 -5.54 -14.27 -5.99
CA SER A 70 -6.60 -15.18 -5.51
C SER A 70 -7.99 -14.77 -6.01
N LEU A 71 -8.27 -13.47 -6.08
CA LEU A 71 -9.56 -12.95 -6.58
C LEU A 71 -9.67 -13.01 -8.10
N TYR A 72 -8.55 -12.83 -8.81
CA TYR A 72 -8.50 -12.73 -10.27
C TYR A 72 -7.40 -13.63 -10.85
N PRO A 73 -7.57 -14.95 -10.81
CA PRO A 73 -6.56 -15.89 -11.30
C PRO A 73 -6.39 -15.80 -12.82
N ASN A 74 -5.17 -16.06 -13.29
CA ASN A 74 -4.81 -16.14 -14.72
C ASN A 74 -5.12 -14.87 -15.53
N LYS A 75 -4.88 -13.70 -14.92
CA LYS A 75 -5.09 -12.38 -15.53
C LYS A 75 -3.84 -11.51 -15.38
N HIS A 76 -3.66 -10.58 -16.30
CA HIS A 76 -2.78 -9.43 -16.08
C HIS A 76 -3.43 -8.50 -15.05
N LEU A 77 -2.74 -8.23 -13.96
CA LEU A 77 -3.22 -7.39 -12.86
C LEU A 77 -2.26 -6.24 -12.65
N LEU A 78 -2.83 -5.04 -12.49
CA LEU A 78 -2.15 -3.89 -11.92
C LEU A 78 -2.78 -3.64 -10.54
N VAL A 79 -2.02 -3.93 -9.49
CA VAL A 79 -2.42 -3.69 -8.11
C VAL A 79 -1.89 -2.33 -7.69
N ILE A 80 -2.79 -1.42 -7.32
CA ILE A 80 -2.43 -0.06 -6.88
C ILE A 80 -2.89 0.11 -5.44
N ASP A 81 -1.95 0.31 -4.52
CA ASP A 81 -2.24 0.56 -3.10
C ASP A 81 -2.01 2.03 -2.78
N PHE A 82 -3.03 2.71 -2.24
CA PHE A 82 -2.98 4.11 -1.86
C PHE A 82 -2.78 4.23 -0.34
N GLY A 83 -1.53 4.18 0.10
CA GLY A 83 -1.15 4.36 1.50
C GLY A 83 -0.23 5.57 1.73
N THR A 84 0.66 5.44 2.72
CA THR A 84 1.75 6.41 2.98
C THR A 84 2.60 6.64 1.73
N ALA A 85 2.84 5.58 0.97
CA ALA A 85 3.31 5.61 -0.41
C ALA A 85 2.19 5.06 -1.31
N ILE A 86 2.25 5.37 -2.60
CA ILE A 86 1.43 4.67 -3.60
C ILE A 86 2.32 3.66 -4.27
N THR A 87 1.90 2.40 -4.26
CA THR A 87 2.62 1.33 -4.91
C THR A 87 1.83 0.86 -6.12
N TYR A 88 2.56 0.45 -7.15
CA TYR A 88 2.01 -0.12 -8.38
C TYR A 88 2.73 -1.44 -8.59
N ASP A 89 2.02 -2.55 -8.50
CA ASP A 89 2.54 -3.89 -8.72
C ASP A 89 1.88 -4.51 -9.95
N TYR A 90 2.68 -5.20 -10.75
CA TYR A 90 2.18 -5.89 -11.94
C TYR A 90 2.29 -7.39 -11.75
N ILE A 91 1.19 -8.10 -11.96
CA ILE A 91 1.18 -9.56 -12.01
C ILE A 91 0.77 -9.95 -13.43
N ASN A 92 1.55 -10.80 -14.09
CA ASN A 92 1.14 -11.34 -15.38
C ASN A 92 0.16 -12.51 -15.22
N GLU A 93 -0.38 -12.99 -16.34
CA GLU A 93 -1.31 -14.10 -16.40
C GLU A 93 -0.76 -15.42 -15.84
N ASN A 94 0.57 -15.57 -15.76
CA ASN A 94 1.23 -16.73 -15.17
C ASN A 94 1.45 -16.59 -13.65
N GLY A 95 0.93 -15.53 -13.03
CA GLY A 95 1.12 -15.26 -11.60
C GLY A 95 2.53 -14.78 -11.25
N ILE A 96 3.31 -14.31 -12.24
CA ILE A 96 4.62 -13.72 -11.99
C ILE A 96 4.43 -12.26 -11.60
N LEU A 97 4.80 -11.95 -10.36
CA LEU A 97 4.85 -10.60 -9.83
C LEU A 97 6.12 -9.91 -10.32
N SER A 98 5.94 -8.85 -11.08
CA SER A 98 6.97 -7.86 -11.41
C SER A 98 6.71 -6.61 -10.59
N PHE A 99 7.76 -6.12 -9.94
CA PHE A 99 7.67 -4.91 -9.16
C PHE A 99 7.54 -3.69 -10.07
N GLY A 100 6.53 -2.87 -9.81
CA GLY A 100 6.34 -1.64 -10.56
C GLY A 100 6.88 -0.44 -9.78
N LEU A 101 6.02 0.54 -9.54
CA LEU A 101 6.41 1.89 -9.13
C LEU A 101 6.12 2.12 -7.65
N ILE A 102 6.90 3.01 -7.01
CA ILE A 102 6.58 3.56 -5.69
C ILE A 102 6.61 5.08 -5.83
N THR A 103 5.53 5.76 -5.43
CA THR A 103 5.43 7.22 -5.39
C THR A 103 4.95 7.71 -4.03
N LEU A 104 4.97 9.03 -3.82
CA LEU A 104 4.53 9.60 -2.55
C LEU A 104 3.00 9.53 -2.40
N GLY A 105 2.53 9.06 -1.24
CA GLY A 105 1.11 9.03 -0.89
C GLY A 105 0.47 10.42 -0.81
N ILE A 106 -0.86 10.46 -0.86
CA ILE A 106 -1.63 11.71 -0.82
C ILE A 106 -1.36 12.46 0.50
N GLU A 107 -1.57 11.79 1.64
CA GLU A 107 -1.35 12.39 2.96
C GLU A 107 0.12 12.76 3.18
N SER A 108 1.04 11.89 2.77
CA SER A 108 2.49 12.14 2.84
C SER A 108 2.90 13.37 2.02
N THR A 109 2.27 13.60 0.87
CA THR A 109 2.54 14.78 0.04
C THR A 109 2.02 16.06 0.71
N LEU A 110 0.79 16.05 1.25
CA LEU A 110 0.25 17.19 2.01
C LEU A 110 1.13 17.53 3.21
N LYS A 111 1.53 16.51 3.98
CA LYS A 111 2.42 16.67 5.12
C LYS A 111 3.77 17.25 4.69
N SER A 112 4.38 16.69 3.65
CA SER A 112 5.67 17.14 3.11
C SER A 112 5.65 18.62 2.71
N LEU A 113 4.58 19.09 2.04
CA LEU A 113 4.47 20.51 1.66
C LEU A 113 4.50 21.44 2.87
N SER A 114 3.76 21.10 3.94
CA SER A 114 3.75 21.92 5.15
C SER A 114 5.03 21.82 5.98
N GLN A 115 5.72 20.68 5.95
CA GLN A 115 6.94 20.46 6.74
C GLN A 115 8.20 21.01 6.06
N ASN A 116 8.24 20.99 4.72
CA ASN A 116 9.44 21.31 3.94
C ASN A 116 9.37 22.68 3.27
N THR A 117 8.39 23.52 3.62
CA THR A 117 8.30 24.90 3.13
C THR A 117 7.98 25.86 4.27
N ALA A 118 8.41 27.12 4.15
CA ALA A 118 8.33 28.08 5.25
C ALA A 118 6.91 28.58 5.54
N GLN A 119 6.02 28.59 4.55
CA GLN A 119 4.71 29.28 4.65
C GLN A 119 3.52 28.44 4.18
N LEU A 120 3.72 27.24 3.62
CA LEU A 120 2.56 26.45 3.20
C LEU A 120 1.84 25.87 4.41
N PRO A 121 0.51 26.07 4.52
CA PRO A 121 -0.24 25.57 5.65
C PRO A 121 -0.39 24.05 5.57
N GLN A 122 -0.51 23.40 6.73
CA GLN A 122 -0.97 22.03 6.81
C GLN A 122 -2.41 21.92 6.31
N ILE A 123 -2.68 20.88 5.52
CA ILE A 123 -4.01 20.51 5.05
C ILE A 123 -4.29 19.10 5.55
N GLU A 124 -5.39 18.94 6.28
CA GLU A 124 -5.73 17.66 6.92
C GLU A 124 -6.36 16.66 5.95
N ALA A 125 -7.10 17.13 4.95
CA ALA A 125 -7.77 16.26 3.99
C ALA A 125 -7.82 16.88 2.59
N LEU A 126 -7.60 16.04 1.58
CA LEU A 126 -7.79 16.41 0.19
C LEU A 126 -9.29 16.48 -0.12
N GLN A 127 -9.76 17.62 -0.59
CA GLN A 127 -11.15 17.79 -1.03
C GLN A 127 -11.23 17.73 -2.55
N LYS A 128 -12.25 17.04 -3.08
CA LYS A 128 -12.56 17.05 -4.51
C LYS A 128 -12.74 18.50 -4.98
N LYS A 129 -12.01 18.88 -6.02
CA LYS A 129 -12.12 20.21 -6.64
C LYS A 129 -12.86 20.11 -7.97
N GLY A 130 -13.73 21.08 -8.23
CA GLY A 130 -14.41 21.24 -9.53
C GLY A 130 -13.62 22.11 -10.53
N PHE A 131 -12.53 22.76 -10.08
CA PHE A 131 -11.73 23.68 -10.89
C PHE A 131 -10.24 23.34 -10.76
N TYR A 132 -9.46 23.61 -11.81
CA TYR A 132 -8.02 23.34 -11.88
C TYR A 132 -7.15 24.28 -11.03
N THR A 133 -7.69 25.43 -10.61
CA THR A 133 -6.98 26.44 -9.83
C THR A 133 -7.67 26.69 -8.49
N GLY A 134 -6.90 27.19 -7.52
CA GLY A 134 -7.41 27.61 -6.21
C GLY A 134 -7.45 29.13 -6.07
N LYS A 135 -8.32 29.64 -5.19
CA LYS A 135 -8.44 31.08 -4.86
C LYS A 135 -7.59 31.49 -3.65
N ASN A 136 -6.98 30.52 -2.98
CA ASN A 136 -6.08 30.72 -1.85
C ASN A 136 -5.07 29.56 -1.77
N THR A 137 -4.04 29.69 -0.94
CA THR A 137 -2.94 28.71 -0.84
C THR A 137 -3.44 27.29 -0.54
N LYS A 138 -4.41 27.12 0.38
CA LYS A 138 -4.96 25.80 0.72
C LYS A 138 -5.67 25.18 -0.48
N GLU A 139 -6.46 25.96 -1.19
CA GLU A 139 -7.13 25.50 -2.40
C GLU A 139 -6.16 25.16 -3.53
N SER A 140 -5.10 25.96 -3.71
CA SER A 140 -4.08 25.72 -4.74
C SER A 140 -3.29 24.45 -4.48
N ILE A 141 -2.90 24.19 -3.23
CA ILE A 141 -2.26 22.92 -2.83
C ILE A 141 -3.21 21.75 -3.09
N ALA A 142 -4.46 21.84 -2.64
CA ALA A 142 -5.43 20.77 -2.81
C ALA A 142 -5.72 20.48 -4.29
N ALA A 143 -5.91 21.51 -5.12
CA ALA A 143 -6.11 21.34 -6.56
C ALA A 143 -4.86 20.72 -7.21
N GLY A 144 -3.68 21.28 -6.94
CA GLY A 144 -2.42 20.78 -7.49
C GLY A 144 -2.18 19.31 -7.19
N LEU A 145 -2.38 18.89 -5.94
CA LEU A 145 -2.23 17.49 -5.54
C LEU A 145 -3.31 16.58 -6.15
N TYR A 146 -4.57 17.03 -6.18
CA TYR A 146 -5.66 16.23 -6.74
C TYR A 146 -5.43 15.92 -8.22
N TYR A 147 -5.11 16.93 -9.03
CA TYR A 147 -4.88 16.73 -10.46
C TYR A 147 -3.55 16.08 -10.78
N SER A 148 -2.48 16.37 -10.01
CA SER A 148 -1.21 15.68 -10.20
C SER A 148 -1.37 14.18 -9.97
N LYS A 149 -2.14 13.79 -8.94
CA LYS A 149 -2.33 12.38 -8.62
C LYS A 149 -3.26 11.66 -9.59
N ILE A 150 -4.31 12.32 -10.08
CA ILE A 150 -5.11 11.80 -11.21
C ILE A 150 -4.23 11.61 -12.46
N GLY A 151 -3.40 12.60 -12.77
CA GLY A 151 -2.48 12.54 -13.90
C GLY A 151 -1.49 11.39 -13.78
N GLU A 152 -0.87 11.23 -12.62
CA GLU A 152 0.04 10.11 -12.30
C GLU A 152 -0.62 8.76 -12.54
N VAL A 153 -1.78 8.51 -11.89
CA VAL A 153 -2.48 7.22 -11.98
C VAL A 153 -2.93 6.93 -13.41
N ASN A 154 -3.55 7.91 -14.08
CA ASN A 154 -4.02 7.73 -15.46
C ASN A 154 -2.86 7.50 -16.42
N HIS A 155 -1.75 8.22 -16.24
CA HIS A 155 -0.58 8.04 -17.09
C HIS A 155 0.00 6.64 -16.91
N ILE A 156 0.22 6.20 -15.66
CA ILE A 156 0.77 4.87 -15.38
C ILE A 156 -0.14 3.78 -15.95
N ILE A 157 -1.46 3.83 -15.70
CA ILE A 157 -2.40 2.84 -16.22
C ILE A 157 -2.34 2.78 -17.75
N ASN A 158 -2.29 3.93 -18.43
CA ASN A 158 -2.27 3.95 -19.90
C ASN A 158 -0.93 3.55 -20.50
N SER A 159 0.19 3.78 -19.80
CA SER A 159 1.53 3.36 -20.24
C SER A 159 1.77 1.85 -20.07
N LEU A 160 0.92 1.16 -19.30
CA LEU A 160 0.97 -0.28 -19.06
C LEU A 160 -0.08 -1.07 -19.87
N LYS A 161 -0.91 -0.39 -20.67
CA LYS A 161 -1.79 -1.03 -21.68
C LYS A 161 -1.00 -1.37 -22.93
#